data_AF-A0A519U603-F1
#
_entry.id   AF-A0A519U603-F1
#
_cell.length_a   1.000
_cell.length_b   1.000
_cell.length_c   1.000
_cell.angle_alpha   90.00
_cell.angle_beta   90.00
_cell.angle_gamma   90.00
#
_symmetry.space_group_name_H-M   'P 1'
#
loop_
_entity.id
_entity.type
_entity.pdbx_description
1 polymer ?
#
loop_
_entity_poly.entity_id
_entity_poly.type
_entity_poly.pdbx_seq_one_letter_code
_entity_poly.pdbx_strand_id
1 'polypeptide(L)'
;MKSSRNKGRPPLKTGRRIKKIDARFTEEEYTQILEMEKQLGISKTELVRLRVLNNAANIVINAAELIGHLDAIGTEMGRAGNNINQLARHANMLAKQGQLSPALIQENNRLLERWVSIQLSMEAALRKLIRKMST
;
A
#
# COMPACT_ATOMS: atom_id res chain seq x y z
N MET A 1 6.73 -31.13 40.47
CA MET A 1 6.21 -30.26 39.39
C MET A 1 7.39 -29.74 38.57
N LYS A 2 7.49 -30.07 37.28
CA LYS A 2 8.60 -29.66 36.40
C LYS A 2 8.22 -28.38 35.65
N SER A 3 9.01 -27.32 35.84
CA SER A 3 8.87 -26.01 35.20
C SER A 3 8.99 -26.09 33.67
N SER A 4 7.99 -25.56 32.96
CA SER A 4 7.93 -25.44 31.51
C SER A 4 8.92 -24.37 31.02
N ARG A 5 9.97 -24.78 30.30
CA ARG A 5 10.90 -23.86 29.65
C ARG A 5 10.17 -23.07 28.56
N ASN A 6 10.20 -21.74 28.67
CA ASN A 6 9.77 -20.81 27.62
C ASN A 6 10.43 -21.18 26.29
N LYS A 7 9.62 -21.46 25.26
CA LYS A 7 10.09 -21.68 23.88
C LYS A 7 10.59 -20.36 23.30
N GLY A 8 11.84 -20.01 23.61
CA GLY A 8 12.53 -18.84 23.06
C GLY A 8 13.11 -19.11 21.68
N ARG A 9 12.83 -18.18 20.76
CA ARG A 9 13.31 -18.01 19.37
C ARG A 9 12.80 -19.03 18.32
N PRO A 10 12.18 -18.56 17.22
CA PRO A 10 11.82 -19.41 16.09
C PRO A 10 13.05 -20.16 15.53
N PRO A 11 12.89 -21.42 15.10
CA PRO A 11 13.97 -22.17 14.46
C PRO A 11 14.40 -21.48 13.17
N LEU A 12 15.72 -21.35 12.97
CA LEU A 12 16.31 -20.78 11.75
C LEU A 12 15.90 -21.65 10.55
N LYS A 13 15.22 -21.05 9.56
CA LYS A 13 14.75 -21.76 8.36
C LYS A 13 15.88 -22.20 7.41
N THR A 14 17.09 -21.63 7.54
CA THR A 14 18.28 -21.95 6.73
C THR A 14 19.57 -21.70 7.52
N GLY A 15 20.69 -22.26 7.04
CA GLY A 15 22.00 -22.24 7.71
C GLY A 15 22.56 -20.85 8.02
N ARG A 16 23.49 -20.78 8.98
CA ARG A 16 24.13 -19.53 9.44
C ARG A 16 24.92 -18.88 8.30
N ARG A 17 24.80 -17.55 8.16
CA ARG A 17 25.63 -16.74 7.24
C ARG A 17 27.07 -16.73 7.77
N ILE A 18 28.01 -17.31 7.00
CA ILE A 18 29.42 -17.52 7.42
C ILE A 18 30.47 -16.77 6.58
N LYS A 19 30.07 -16.14 5.47
CA LYS A 19 30.96 -15.37 4.59
C LYS A 19 30.65 -13.88 4.72
N LYS A 20 31.68 -13.04 4.60
CA LYS A 20 31.60 -11.57 4.68
C LYS A 20 32.21 -10.91 3.44
N ILE A 21 31.72 -9.71 3.13
CA ILE A 21 32.28 -8.80 2.14
C ILE A 21 32.60 -7.51 2.90
N ASP A 22 33.85 -7.05 2.83
CA ASP A 22 34.27 -5.79 3.42
C ASP A 22 34.37 -4.74 2.31
N ALA A 23 33.71 -3.60 2.48
CA ALA A 23 33.73 -2.46 1.55
C ALA A 23 34.11 -1.19 2.32
N ARG A 24 34.93 -0.34 1.70
CA ARG A 24 35.30 0.97 2.24
C ARG A 24 34.42 2.04 1.60
N PHE A 25 33.97 2.98 2.40
CA PHE A 25 33.13 4.11 1.99
C PHE A 25 33.79 5.41 2.46
N THR A 26 33.59 6.50 1.72
CA THR A 26 33.81 7.84 2.26
C THR A 26 32.72 8.20 3.27
N GLU A 27 32.90 9.28 4.03
CA GLU A 27 31.87 9.76 4.97
C GLU A 27 30.58 10.16 4.25
N GLU A 28 30.69 10.75 3.06
CA GLU A 28 29.54 11.15 2.24
C GLU A 28 28.78 9.92 1.74
N GLU A 29 29.49 8.90 1.25
CA GLU A 29 28.89 7.63 0.82
C GLU A 29 28.22 6.90 1.98
N TYR A 30 28.85 6.88 3.15
CA TYR A 30 28.30 6.23 4.33
C TYR A 30 27.06 6.97 4.86
N THR A 31 27.05 8.30 4.80
CA THR A 31 25.88 9.13 5.16
C THR A 31 24.67 8.79 4.30
N GLN A 32 24.86 8.61 2.98
CA GLN A 32 23.79 8.19 2.08
C GLN A 32 23.22 6.81 2.46
N ILE A 33 24.07 5.88 2.90
CA ILE A 33 23.64 4.55 3.38
C ILE A 33 22.80 4.67 4.66
N LEU A 34 23.17 5.56 5.59
CA LEU A 34 22.41 5.79 6.82
C LEU A 34 21.04 6.42 6.54
N GLU A 35 20.98 7.36 5.59
CA GLU A 35 19.73 7.97 5.18
C GLU A 35 18.79 6.94 4.52
N MET A 36 19.32 6.08 3.65
CA MET A 36 18.58 4.96 3.09
C MET A 36 18.11 3.97 4.18
N GLU A 37 18.94 3.65 5.17
CA GLU A 37 18.55 2.81 6.33
C GLU A 37 17.35 3.42 7.07
N LYS A 38 17.35 4.74 7.29
CA LYS A 38 16.26 5.46 7.95
C LYS A 38 14.98 5.49 7.12
N GLN A 39 15.08 5.77 5.82
CA GLN A 39 13.93 5.85 4.92
C GLN A 39 13.27 4.48 4.70
N LEU A 40 14.07 3.42 4.68
CA LEU A 40 13.62 2.08 4.27
C LEU A 40 13.32 1.16 5.46
N GLY A 41 13.71 1.54 6.68
CA GLY A 41 13.48 0.76 7.90
C GLY A 41 14.21 -0.59 7.94
N ILE A 42 15.22 -0.78 7.08
CA ILE A 42 16.03 -1.99 6.98
C ILE A 42 17.47 -1.69 7.35
N SER A 43 18.15 -2.64 8.01
CA SER A 43 19.55 -2.45 8.37
C SER A 43 20.43 -2.22 7.13
N LYS A 44 21.46 -1.40 7.24
CA LYS A 44 22.49 -1.19 6.19
C LYS A 44 23.06 -2.48 5.61
N THR A 45 23.23 -3.52 6.43
CA THR A 45 23.70 -4.85 5.97
C THR A 45 22.66 -5.56 5.09
N GLU A 46 21.38 -5.42 5.42
CA GLU A 46 20.30 -5.98 4.60
C GLU A 46 20.09 -5.14 3.32
N LEU A 47 20.22 -3.81 3.40
CA LEU A 47 20.19 -2.91 2.25
C LEU A 47 21.25 -3.29 1.21
N VAL A 48 22.51 -3.44 1.63
CA VAL A 48 23.61 -3.85 0.74
C VAL A 48 23.34 -5.24 0.16
N ARG A 49 22.87 -6.18 0.97
CA ARG A 49 22.56 -7.55 0.52
C ARG A 49 21.44 -7.55 -0.53
N LEU A 50 20.35 -6.83 -0.30
CA LEU A 50 19.23 -6.72 -1.23
C LEU A 50 19.69 -6.10 -2.56
N ARG A 51 20.48 -5.02 -2.51
CA ARG A 51 21.00 -4.36 -3.72
C ARG A 51 21.94 -5.25 -4.52
N VAL A 52 22.83 -5.99 -3.84
CA VAL A 52 23.83 -6.87 -4.47
C VAL A 52 23.21 -8.17 -5.00
N LEU A 53 22.25 -8.77 -4.28
CA LEU A 53 21.68 -10.08 -4.64
C LEU A 53 20.44 -9.99 -5.53
N ASN A 54 19.63 -8.93 -5.44
CA ASN A 54 18.36 -8.80 -6.18
C ASN A 54 18.45 -7.89 -7.40
N ASN A 55 19.58 -7.93 -8.11
CA ASN A 55 19.81 -7.27 -9.39
C ASN A 55 19.26 -5.83 -9.47
N ALA A 56 19.64 -4.97 -8.51
CA ALA A 56 19.45 -3.51 -8.45
C ALA A 56 18.07 -2.87 -8.73
N ALA A 57 17.08 -3.61 -9.22
CA ALA A 57 15.82 -3.12 -9.77
C ALA A 57 14.65 -3.22 -8.79
N ASN A 58 14.84 -3.91 -7.66
CA ASN A 58 13.91 -3.79 -6.54
C ASN A 58 14.09 -2.40 -5.94
N ILE A 59 13.30 -1.46 -6.48
CA ILE A 59 13.05 -0.16 -5.88
C ILE A 59 12.74 -0.45 -4.42
N VAL A 60 13.63 -0.05 -3.53
CA VAL A 60 13.31 -0.08 -2.11
C VAL A 60 12.34 1.08 -1.91
N ILE A 61 11.07 0.81 -2.12
CA ILE A 61 10.00 1.77 -1.90
C ILE A 61 9.90 1.93 -0.38
N ASN A 62 9.84 3.16 0.12
CA ASN A 62 9.41 3.42 1.48
C ASN A 62 7.95 2.93 1.60
N ALA A 63 7.80 1.66 1.98
CA ALA A 63 6.51 0.99 2.00
C ALA A 63 5.53 1.67 2.96
N ALA A 64 6.04 2.25 4.06
CA ALA A 64 5.23 2.97 5.03
C ALA A 64 4.62 4.24 4.44
N GLU A 65 5.42 5.04 3.74
CA GLU A 65 4.96 6.29 3.09
C GLU A 65 3.99 6.00 1.94
N LEU A 66 4.28 5.00 1.11
CA LEU A 66 3.36 4.60 0.05
C LEU A 66 2.04 4.07 0.62
N ILE A 67 2.06 3.24 1.67
CA ILE A 67 0.83 2.80 2.34
C ILE A 67 0.05 4.01 2.88
N GLY A 68 0.73 5.01 3.45
CA GLY A 68 0.11 6.26 3.90
C GLY A 68 -0.60 7.02 2.76
N HIS A 69 0.04 7.14 1.60
CA HIS A 69 -0.60 7.74 0.42
C HIS A 69 -1.80 6.93 -0.07
N LEU A 70 -1.72 5.59 -0.05
CA LEU A 70 -2.84 4.73 -0.43
C LEU A 70 -4.04 4.86 0.52
N ASP A 71 -3.78 4.99 1.83
CA ASP A 71 -4.83 5.18 2.83
C ASP A 71 -5.53 6.54 2.70
N ALA A 72 -4.77 7.60 2.37
CA ALA A 72 -5.33 8.91 2.06
C ALA A 72 -6.27 8.87 0.85
N ILE A 73 -5.87 8.16 -0.23
CA ILE A 73 -6.73 7.94 -1.41
C ILE A 73 -8.00 7.18 -1.01
N GLY A 74 -7.88 6.11 -0.22
CA GLY A 74 -9.01 5.34 0.27
C GLY A 74 -9.99 6.18 1.11
N THR A 75 -9.46 7.09 1.93
CA THR A 75 -10.26 8.02 2.73
C THR A 75 -11.09 8.96 1.84
N GLU A 76 -10.47 9.60 0.85
CA GLU A 76 -11.17 10.49 -0.09
C GLU A 76 -12.20 9.75 -0.94
N MET A 77 -11.91 8.51 -1.34
CA MET A 77 -12.90 7.63 -1.98
C MET A 77 -14.11 7.35 -1.08
N GLY A 78 -13.88 7.10 0.21
CA GLY A 78 -14.95 6.92 1.19
C GLY A 78 -15.83 8.16 1.34
N ARG A 79 -15.23 9.36 1.35
CA ARG A 79 -15.96 10.64 1.36
C ARG A 79 -16.78 10.84 0.10
N ALA A 80 -16.19 10.56 -1.07
CA ALA A 80 -16.89 10.62 -2.35
C ALA A 80 -18.09 9.66 -2.40
N GLY A 81 -17.92 8.42 -1.93
CA GLY A 81 -18.99 7.42 -1.84
C GLY A 81 -20.12 7.87 -0.89
N ASN A 82 -19.78 8.47 0.24
CA ASN A 82 -20.77 9.04 1.16
C ASN A 82 -21.57 10.17 0.51
N ASN A 83 -20.92 11.08 -0.22
CA ASN A 83 -21.59 12.16 -0.95
C ASN A 83 -22.53 11.59 -2.02
N ILE A 84 -22.08 10.61 -2.79
CA ILE A 84 -22.92 9.89 -3.78
C ILE A 84 -24.16 9.29 -3.09
N ASN A 85 -24.00 8.65 -1.94
CA ASN A 85 -25.11 8.04 -1.21
C ASN A 85 -26.12 9.09 -0.70
N GLN A 86 -25.63 10.26 -0.27
CA GLN A 86 -26.51 11.38 0.12
C GLN A 86 -27.30 11.90 -1.08
N LEU A 87 -26.65 12.09 -2.23
CA LEU A 87 -27.29 12.49 -3.47
C LEU A 87 -28.35 11.46 -3.91
N ALA A 88 -28.04 10.17 -3.81
CA ALA A 88 -28.98 9.10 -4.13
C ALA A 88 -30.21 9.11 -3.22
N ARG A 89 -30.03 9.33 -1.91
CA ARG A 89 -31.16 9.47 -0.97
C ARG A 89 -32.02 10.69 -1.27
N HIS A 90 -31.39 11.82 -1.60
CA HIS A 90 -32.10 13.05 -1.97
C HIS A 90 -32.89 12.87 -3.27
N ALA A 91 -32.27 12.24 -4.28
CA ALA A 91 -32.95 11.89 -5.53
C ALA A 91 -34.15 10.96 -5.28
N ASN A 92 -34.00 9.94 -4.43
CA ASN A 92 -35.12 9.06 -4.08
C ASN A 92 -36.28 9.80 -3.38
N MET A 93 -36.02 10.84 -2.58
CA MET A 93 -37.07 11.70 -2.03
C MET A 93 -37.79 12.50 -3.12
N LEU A 94 -37.03 13.17 -4.00
CA LEU A 94 -37.61 13.96 -5.11
C LEU A 94 -38.42 13.09 -6.08
N ALA A 95 -37.99 11.84 -6.30
CA ALA A 95 -38.69 10.89 -7.17
C ALA A 95 -40.05 10.51 -6.61
N LYS A 96 -40.14 10.29 -5.28
CA LYS A 96 -41.41 10.05 -4.58
C LYS A 96 -42.36 11.25 -4.63
N GLN A 97 -41.82 12.46 -4.76
CA GLN A 97 -42.59 13.69 -4.91
C GLN A 97 -42.99 13.97 -6.37
N GLY A 98 -42.61 13.10 -7.32
CA GLY A 98 -42.89 13.28 -8.75
C GLY A 98 -42.07 14.40 -9.40
N GLN A 99 -41.00 14.87 -8.75
CA GLN A 99 -40.23 16.06 -9.14
C GLN A 99 -38.97 15.74 -9.97
N LEU A 100 -38.74 14.47 -10.31
CA LEU A 100 -37.55 14.04 -11.05
C LEU A 100 -37.88 13.63 -12.48
N SER A 101 -37.13 14.18 -13.45
CA SER A 101 -37.27 13.76 -14.84
C SER A 101 -36.65 12.36 -15.05
N PRO A 102 -37.33 11.46 -15.78
CA PRO A 102 -36.78 10.14 -16.09
C PRO A 102 -35.43 10.19 -16.84
N ALA A 103 -35.25 11.20 -17.70
CA ALA A 103 -34.00 11.41 -18.45
C ALA A 103 -32.82 11.72 -17.52
N LEU A 104 -33.04 12.53 -16.48
CA LEU A 104 -32.00 12.85 -15.50
C LEU A 104 -31.59 11.63 -14.67
N ILE A 105 -32.56 10.79 -14.28
CA ILE A 105 -32.28 9.53 -13.56
C ILE A 105 -31.42 8.61 -14.41
N GLN A 106 -31.75 8.48 -15.70
CA GLN A 106 -31.05 7.60 -16.62
C GLN A 106 -29.60 8.04 -16.85
N GLU A 107 -29.36 9.34 -17.05
CA GLU A 107 -27.99 9.86 -17.19
C GLU A 107 -27.19 9.74 -15.88
N ASN A 108 -27.83 9.98 -14.73
CA ASN A 108 -27.17 9.82 -13.44
C ASN A 108 -26.74 8.37 -13.19
N ASN A 109 -27.60 7.40 -13.50
CA ASN A 109 -27.25 5.98 -13.38
C ASN A 109 -26.06 5.61 -14.28
N ARG A 110 -26.02 6.14 -15.51
CA ARG A 110 -24.89 5.94 -16.44
C ARG A 110 -23.57 6.47 -15.87
N LEU A 111 -23.60 7.65 -15.25
CA LEU A 111 -22.42 8.24 -14.61
C LEU A 111 -21.97 7.42 -13.39
N LEU A 112 -22.91 6.92 -12.58
CA LEU A 112 -22.63 6.08 -11.43
C LEU A 112 -22.03 4.73 -11.84
N GLU A 113 -22.55 4.07 -12.86
CA GLU A 113 -21.98 2.83 -13.41
C GLU A 113 -20.55 3.05 -13.90
N ARG A 114 -20.31 4.15 -14.62
CA ARG A 114 -18.95 4.53 -15.04
C ARG A 114 -18.03 4.76 -13.84
N TRP A 115 -18.50 5.44 -12.81
CA TRP A 115 -17.74 5.66 -11.59
C TRP A 115 -17.39 4.35 -10.88
N VAL A 116 -18.35 3.43 -10.72
CA VAL A 116 -18.12 2.11 -10.11
C VAL A 116 -17.06 1.32 -10.90
N SER A 117 -17.12 1.35 -12.23
CA SER A 117 -16.12 0.69 -13.08
C SER A 117 -14.71 1.25 -12.86
N ILE A 118 -14.57 2.58 -12.85
CA ILE A 118 -13.29 3.25 -12.57
C ILE A 118 -12.78 2.87 -11.18
N GLN A 119 -13.66 2.90 -10.18
CA GLN A 119 -13.33 2.58 -8.79
C GLN A 119 -12.78 1.16 -8.65
N LEU A 120 -13.45 0.17 -9.23
CA LEU A 120 -13.01 -1.23 -9.21
C LEU A 120 -11.67 -1.43 -9.93
N SER A 121 -11.46 -0.73 -11.06
CA SER A 121 -10.19 -0.78 -11.78
C SER A 121 -9.04 -0.23 -10.95
N MET A 122 -9.30 0.86 -10.20
CA MET A 122 -8.32 1.48 -9.31
C MET A 122 -8.02 0.56 -8.13
N GLU A 123 -9.02 0.00 -7.47
CA GLU A 123 -8.82 -0.99 -6.40
C GLU A 123 -7.98 -2.19 -6.87
N ALA A 124 -8.25 -2.71 -8.08
CA ALA A 124 -7.49 -3.81 -8.64
C ALA A 124 -6.02 -3.42 -8.88
N ALA A 125 -5.75 -2.19 -9.35
CA ALA A 125 -4.41 -1.66 -9.51
C ALA A 125 -3.69 -1.52 -8.16
N LEU A 126 -4.37 -0.96 -7.15
CA LEU A 126 -3.82 -0.81 -5.81
C LEU A 126 -3.48 -2.16 -5.16
N ARG A 127 -4.37 -3.16 -5.27
CA ARG A 127 -4.08 -4.53 -4.78
C ARG A 127 -2.89 -5.16 -5.49
N LYS A 128 -2.72 -4.92 -6.79
CA LYS A 128 -1.53 -5.40 -7.55
C LYS A 128 -0.25 -4.73 -7.05
N LEU A 129 -0.28 -3.43 -6.74
CA LEU A 129 0.86 -2.70 -6.17
C LEU A 129 1.23 -3.24 -4.79
N ILE A 130 0.25 -3.37 -3.88
CA ILE A 130 0.47 -3.92 -2.54
C ILE A 130 1.05 -5.34 -2.61
N ARG A 131 0.53 -6.19 -3.51
CA ARG A 131 1.05 -7.55 -3.69
C ARG A 131 2.50 -7.55 -4.17
N LYS A 132 2.86 -6.69 -5.13
CA LYS A 132 4.25 -6.56 -5.62
C LYS A 132 5.22 -6.06 -4.55
N MET A 133 4.74 -5.40 -3.50
CA MET A 133 5.56 -4.94 -2.38
C MET A 133 5.68 -5.98 -1.25
N SER A 134 4.75 -6.94 -1.17
CA SER A 134 4.73 -7.97 -0.12
C SER A 134 5.39 -9.29 -0.55
N THR A 135 5.78 -9.40 -1.82
CA THR A 135 6.67 -10.44 -2.39
C THR A 135 8.07 -9.90 -2.61
#